data_AF-A0A2W5MQ80-F1
#
_entry.id   AF-A0A2W5MQ80-F1
#
_cell.length_a   1.000
_cell.length_b   1.000
_cell.length_c   1.000
_cell.angle_alpha   90.00
_cell.angle_beta   90.00
_cell.angle_gamma   90.00
#
_symmetry.space_group_name_H-M   'P 1'
#
loop_
_entity.id
_entity.type
_entity.pdbx_description
1 polymer ?
#
loop_
_entity_poly.entity_id
_entity_poly.type
_entity_poly.pdbx_seq_one_letter_code
_entity_poly.pdbx_strand_id
1 'polypeptide(L)'
;MVLIIGVSSLVGVSGSSIPVPPRKPDVAALIQNGSISLSAYTPQTRSNALLNDEHTYRSPFAGPEMDLYRDIFRLQASGSMTEADALIVKVKDQTLMGHVLAQRFLHANYKANFVELSDWLARYADHPEAVRIARLALARVPSGHDGVLTKASYAPSAIEELGEQGMEAKSYDPDIKRTPAQNGMAKDMIRQIRRSVQQYEPSAALRLFNESEAAIYLDDVEKDRIRAIIASGYLYAGKVDEAERFAAQALNGSHGKAPLAGWVHGLAKWQQGRWSQAASSFEAAANSPYSTGSMVAAASYWAARAHEKAGHGRRQTQWLKKAADYPRTFYGLLAVAALGKNADMNWETPELSSAQEKEILETPAGQRAEKLLAAGEVPLAEDEIKALYVKGDGARKKALLAYAYERRLPSLTMQLAHAVGHKAGDAYDAALYPSMPWSPNQGFRIDRALLHAIVRQESRFNASAENKSSGATGLMQLMPQTANFVADTDIFVA
;
A
#
# COMPACT_ATOMS: atom_id res chain seq x y z
N MET A 1 -2.15 1.96 10.36
CA MET A 1 -1.65 0.57 10.35
C MET A 1 -2.84 -0.36 10.09
N VAL A 2 -3.10 -0.61 8.81
CA VAL A 2 -4.22 -1.46 8.33
C VAL A 2 -3.87 -2.91 8.65
N LEU A 3 -4.72 -3.57 9.43
CA LEU A 3 -4.60 -5.00 9.72
C LEU A 3 -5.00 -5.75 8.46
N ILE A 4 -4.03 -6.08 7.60
CA ILE A 4 -4.20 -7.04 6.52
C ILE A 4 -4.17 -8.41 7.18
N ILE A 5 -5.32 -9.10 7.16
CA ILE A 5 -5.40 -10.51 7.53
C ILE A 5 -4.74 -11.28 6.39
N GLY A 6 -3.48 -11.68 6.62
CA GLY A 6 -2.77 -12.58 5.73
C GLY A 6 -3.50 -13.92 5.70
N VAL A 7 -3.99 -14.30 4.52
CA VAL A 7 -4.47 -15.65 4.25
C VAL A 7 -3.24 -16.53 4.05
N SER A 8 -2.79 -17.18 5.12
CA SER A 8 -1.86 -18.30 5.01
C SER A 8 -2.65 -19.60 5.16
N SER A 9 -2.64 -20.35 4.07
CA SER A 9 -3.14 -21.70 3.91
C SER A 9 -2.53 -22.68 4.92
N LEU A 10 -3.37 -23.46 5.61
CA LEU A 10 -3.08 -24.82 6.05
C LEU A 10 -4.37 -25.65 6.06
N VAL A 11 -4.29 -26.82 5.45
CA VAL A 11 -5.36 -27.81 5.30
C VAL A 11 -5.54 -28.58 6.61
N GLY A 12 -6.82 -28.72 7.04
CA GLY A 12 -7.33 -29.82 7.87
C GLY A 12 -7.22 -29.68 9.38
N VAL A 13 -8.33 -29.39 10.07
CA VAL A 13 -9.19 -30.37 10.78
C VAL A 13 -10.39 -29.61 11.40
N SER A 14 -11.53 -30.30 11.33
CA SER A 14 -12.91 -29.94 11.65
C SER A 14 -13.17 -29.28 13.02
N GLY A 15 -14.04 -28.25 13.01
CA GLY A 15 -14.70 -27.71 14.20
C GLY A 15 -15.25 -26.31 13.98
N SER A 16 -16.45 -26.22 13.38
CA SER A 16 -17.35 -25.04 13.32
C SER A 16 -16.71 -23.67 13.53
N SER A 17 -16.15 -23.11 12.46
CA SER A 17 -15.42 -21.84 12.42
C SER A 17 -16.30 -20.67 11.93
N ILE A 18 -16.41 -19.65 12.81
CA ILE A 18 -16.47 -18.21 12.52
C ILE A 18 -17.71 -17.69 11.76
N PRO A 19 -18.39 -16.60 12.21
CA PRO A 19 -19.37 -15.90 11.40
C PRO A 19 -18.66 -15.03 10.34
N VAL A 20 -18.04 -15.72 9.38
CA VAL A 20 -17.93 -15.25 7.99
C VAL A 20 -19.36 -15.33 7.43
N PRO A 21 -19.82 -14.39 6.58
CA PRO A 21 -21.08 -14.60 5.86
C PRO A 21 -21.08 -16.04 5.28
N PRO A 22 -22.18 -16.81 5.42
CA PRO A 22 -22.21 -18.26 5.20
C PRO A 22 -21.85 -18.70 3.77
N ARG A 23 -21.69 -17.73 2.87
CA ARG A 23 -20.97 -17.84 1.61
C ARG A 23 -20.08 -16.60 1.50
N LYS A 24 -18.90 -16.72 0.86
CA LYS A 24 -18.32 -15.56 0.15
C LYS A 24 -19.49 -14.87 -0.55
N PRO A 25 -19.67 -13.54 -0.46
CA PRO A 25 -20.60 -12.88 -1.36
C PRO A 25 -20.24 -13.40 -2.74
N ASP A 26 -21.17 -14.10 -3.36
CA ASP A 26 -20.96 -14.59 -4.70
C ASP A 26 -20.95 -13.32 -5.55
N VAL A 27 -19.75 -12.78 -5.75
CA VAL A 27 -19.56 -11.51 -6.43
C VAL A 27 -20.07 -11.65 -7.86
N ALA A 28 -19.97 -12.86 -8.43
CA ALA A 28 -20.59 -13.19 -9.71
C ALA A 28 -22.12 -13.18 -9.63
N ALA A 29 -22.75 -13.72 -8.57
CA ALA A 29 -24.21 -13.62 -8.38
C ALA A 29 -24.70 -12.20 -7.99
N LEU A 30 -23.88 -11.37 -7.34
CA LEU A 30 -24.18 -9.96 -7.07
C LEU A 30 -24.11 -9.10 -8.33
N ILE A 31 -23.23 -9.48 -9.27
CA ILE A 31 -23.14 -8.89 -10.62
C ILE A 31 -24.28 -9.42 -11.51
N GLN A 32 -24.66 -10.70 -11.39
CA GLN A 32 -25.71 -11.32 -12.21
C GLN A 32 -27.15 -11.00 -11.76
N ASN A 33 -27.42 -10.80 -10.46
CA ASN A 33 -28.78 -10.61 -9.94
C ASN A 33 -29.27 -9.14 -9.93
N GLY A 34 -28.62 -8.21 -10.62
CA GLY A 34 -29.14 -6.86 -10.89
C GLY A 34 -29.48 -5.97 -9.68
N SER A 35 -29.34 -6.47 -8.45
CA SER A 35 -29.67 -5.76 -7.19
C SER A 35 -28.62 -4.73 -6.79
N ILE A 36 -27.49 -4.71 -7.50
CA ILE A 36 -26.63 -3.53 -7.61
C ILE A 36 -26.60 -3.21 -9.09
N SER A 37 -27.49 -2.31 -9.53
CA SER A 37 -27.30 -1.70 -10.83
C SER A 37 -26.04 -0.82 -10.73
N LEU A 38 -24.89 -1.36 -11.16
CA LEU A 38 -23.67 -0.59 -11.43
C LEU A 38 -23.91 0.46 -12.53
N SER A 39 -25.10 0.50 -13.14
CA SER A 39 -25.57 1.57 -14.02
C SER A 39 -25.66 2.94 -13.34
N ALA A 40 -25.63 3.02 -12.00
CA ALA A 40 -25.58 4.31 -11.30
C ALA A 40 -24.18 4.94 -11.24
N TYR A 41 -23.13 4.24 -11.69
CA TYR A 41 -21.82 4.82 -11.96
C TYR A 41 -21.52 4.76 -13.46
N THR A 42 -22.39 5.34 -14.27
CA THR A 42 -21.91 6.03 -15.47
C THR A 42 -21.31 7.35 -14.99
N PRO A 43 -19.97 7.54 -15.03
CA PRO A 43 -19.44 8.89 -15.09
C PRO A 43 -20.23 9.59 -16.18
N GLN A 44 -20.86 10.73 -15.86
CA GLN A 44 -21.49 11.53 -16.91
C GLN A 44 -20.46 11.70 -18.01
N THR A 45 -20.87 11.25 -19.19
CA THR A 45 -20.09 11.08 -20.40
C THR A 45 -19.52 12.43 -20.82
N ARG A 46 -18.39 12.82 -20.22
CA ARG A 46 -17.35 13.61 -20.87
C ARG A 46 -16.20 12.65 -21.09
N SER A 47 -16.21 12.08 -22.29
CA SER A 47 -15.19 11.20 -22.88
C SER A 47 -14.89 9.89 -22.15
N ASN A 48 -15.44 8.80 -22.71
CA ASN A 48 -14.89 7.43 -22.68
C ASN A 48 -13.45 7.32 -23.29
N ALA A 49 -12.65 8.38 -23.25
CA ALA A 49 -11.28 8.41 -23.73
C ALA A 49 -10.29 7.82 -22.69
N LEU A 50 -10.59 7.92 -21.39
CA LEU A 50 -9.65 7.55 -20.33
C LEU A 50 -9.43 6.04 -20.13
N LEU A 51 -10.30 5.18 -20.68
CA LEU A 51 -10.15 3.72 -20.60
C LEU A 51 -9.61 3.09 -21.90
N ASN A 52 -9.65 3.84 -23.01
CA ASN A 52 -9.20 3.43 -24.34
C ASN A 52 -7.91 4.13 -24.77
N ASP A 53 -7.09 4.58 -23.82
CA ASP A 53 -5.93 5.40 -24.15
C ASP A 53 -4.76 4.52 -24.62
N GLU A 54 -4.80 4.18 -25.91
CA GLU A 54 -3.71 3.65 -26.74
C GLU A 54 -2.51 4.63 -26.84
N HIS A 55 -2.58 5.81 -26.21
CA HIS A 55 -1.44 6.73 -26.08
C HIS A 55 -0.42 6.19 -25.08
N THR A 56 0.32 5.18 -25.52
CA THR A 56 1.52 4.71 -24.83
C THR A 56 2.56 5.80 -24.99
N TYR A 57 2.96 6.42 -23.87
CA TYR A 57 4.05 7.38 -23.86
C TYR A 57 5.28 6.77 -24.55
N ARG A 58 5.82 7.47 -25.55
CA ARG A 58 7.04 7.08 -26.23
C ARG A 58 8.08 8.15 -25.96
N SER A 59 9.12 7.77 -25.22
CA SER A 59 10.22 8.66 -24.90
C SER A 59 10.84 9.25 -26.19
N PRO A 60 11.21 10.55 -26.20
CA PRO A 60 11.87 11.17 -27.33
C PRO A 60 13.26 10.56 -27.64
N PHE A 61 13.83 9.79 -26.70
CA PHE A 61 15.10 9.09 -26.89
C PHE A 61 14.94 7.67 -27.44
N ALA A 62 13.72 7.24 -27.77
CA ALA A 62 13.47 5.94 -28.39
C ALA A 62 14.24 5.80 -29.71
N GLY A 63 14.88 4.65 -29.91
CA GLY A 63 15.65 4.36 -31.11
C GLY A 63 16.66 3.23 -30.89
N PRO A 64 17.50 2.95 -31.91
CA PRO A 64 18.40 1.80 -31.91
C PRO A 64 19.36 1.76 -30.70
N GLU A 65 19.77 2.92 -30.19
CA GLU A 65 20.65 3.00 -29.03
C GLU A 65 19.95 2.49 -27.75
N MET A 66 18.68 2.84 -27.55
CA MET A 66 17.91 2.41 -26.38
C MET A 66 17.40 0.98 -26.53
N ASP A 67 17.17 0.51 -27.77
CA ASP A 67 16.94 -0.90 -28.06
C ASP A 67 18.15 -1.75 -27.64
N LEU A 68 19.37 -1.26 -27.90
CA LEU A 68 20.60 -1.92 -27.47
C LEU A 68 20.70 -1.99 -25.94
N TYR A 69 20.39 -0.90 -25.24
CA TYR A 69 20.35 -0.90 -23.78
C TYR A 69 19.32 -1.87 -23.21
N ARG A 70 18.09 -1.91 -23.77
CA ARG A 70 17.06 -2.88 -23.38
C ARG A 70 17.59 -4.31 -23.46
N ASP A 71 18.24 -4.65 -24.57
CA ASP A 71 18.76 -6.00 -24.79
C ASP A 71 19.91 -6.31 -23.82
N ILE A 72 20.80 -5.34 -23.55
CA ILE A 72 21.85 -5.45 -22.53
C ILE A 72 21.27 -5.74 -21.14
N PHE A 73 20.29 -4.94 -20.68
CA PHE A 73 19.67 -5.15 -19.36
C PHE A 73 19.02 -6.53 -19.24
N ARG A 74 18.31 -6.97 -20.30
CA ARG A 74 17.68 -8.29 -20.35
C ARG A 74 18.69 -9.43 -20.29
N LEU A 75 19.77 -9.35 -21.07
CA LEU A 75 20.82 -10.37 -21.09
C LEU A 75 21.53 -10.48 -19.74
N GLN A 76 21.83 -9.34 -19.10
CA GLN A 76 22.43 -9.36 -17.77
C GLN A 76 21.48 -9.89 -16.70
N ALA A 77 20.17 -9.56 -16.80
CA ALA A 77 19.16 -10.10 -15.88
C ALA A 77 19.02 -11.63 -15.98
N SER A 78 19.26 -12.22 -17.17
CA SER A 78 19.32 -13.68 -17.35
C SER A 78 20.69 -14.29 -17.05
N GLY A 79 21.68 -13.49 -16.67
CA GLY A 79 23.06 -13.93 -16.39
C GLY A 79 23.96 -14.10 -17.63
N SER A 80 23.48 -13.74 -18.82
CA SER A 80 24.21 -13.84 -20.11
C SER A 80 25.20 -12.69 -20.31
N MET A 81 26.19 -12.59 -19.41
CA MET A 81 27.13 -11.44 -19.35
C MET A 81 27.98 -11.28 -20.62
N THR A 82 28.45 -12.37 -21.22
CA THR A 82 29.29 -12.33 -22.44
C THR A 82 28.53 -11.80 -23.66
N GLU A 83 27.26 -12.16 -23.78
CA GLU A 83 26.39 -11.63 -24.85
C GLU A 83 26.11 -10.14 -24.62
N ALA A 84 25.89 -9.74 -23.36
CA ALA A 84 25.75 -8.34 -23.00
C ALA A 84 27.03 -7.54 -23.34
N ASP A 85 28.23 -8.08 -23.09
CA ASP A 85 29.50 -7.42 -23.43
C ASP A 85 29.64 -7.17 -24.94
N ALA A 86 29.22 -8.12 -25.78
CA ALA A 86 29.24 -7.97 -27.23
C ALA A 86 28.32 -6.84 -27.72
N LEU A 87 27.26 -6.53 -26.97
CA LEU A 87 26.37 -5.40 -27.22
C LEU A 87 26.91 -4.09 -26.63
N ILE A 88 27.49 -4.13 -25.42
CA ILE A 88 28.06 -2.94 -24.75
C ILE A 88 29.10 -2.22 -25.62
N VAL A 89 29.94 -2.97 -26.34
CA VAL A 89 30.95 -2.38 -27.25
C VAL A 89 30.33 -1.55 -28.39
N LYS A 90 29.05 -1.77 -28.72
CA LYS A 90 28.33 -1.04 -29.77
C LYS A 90 27.66 0.23 -29.25
N VAL A 91 27.55 0.40 -27.92
CA VAL A 91 26.93 1.57 -27.27
C VAL A 91 27.80 2.80 -27.49
N LYS A 92 27.21 3.85 -28.04
CA LYS A 92 27.85 5.17 -28.25
C LYS A 92 27.50 6.13 -27.13
N ASP A 93 26.25 6.14 -26.70
CA ASP A 93 25.77 7.01 -25.63
C ASP A 93 25.98 6.33 -24.29
N GLN A 94 26.94 6.81 -23.49
CA GLN A 94 27.30 6.19 -22.21
C GLN A 94 26.39 6.61 -21.04
N THR A 95 25.30 7.33 -21.29
CA THR A 95 24.44 7.92 -20.23
C THR A 95 23.88 6.87 -19.26
N LEU A 96 23.57 5.66 -19.74
CA LEU A 96 23.03 4.59 -18.88
C LEU A 96 24.07 3.57 -18.42
N MET A 97 25.35 3.79 -18.71
CA MET A 97 26.40 2.81 -18.37
C MET A 97 26.54 2.61 -16.86
N GLY A 98 26.27 3.64 -16.05
CA GLY A 98 26.22 3.52 -14.59
C GLY A 98 25.23 2.45 -14.13
N HIS A 99 24.00 2.47 -14.65
CA HIS A 99 22.97 1.46 -14.35
C HIS A 99 23.33 0.07 -14.87
N VAL A 100 23.85 -0.04 -16.10
CA VAL A 100 24.28 -1.32 -16.69
C VAL A 100 25.34 -2.00 -15.81
N LEU A 101 26.35 -1.24 -15.37
CA LEU A 101 27.39 -1.74 -14.49
C LEU A 101 26.86 -2.05 -13.08
N ALA A 102 25.95 -1.24 -12.55
CA ALA A 102 25.34 -1.50 -11.25
C ALA A 102 24.54 -2.81 -11.26
N GLN A 103 23.74 -3.05 -12.30
CA GLN A 103 23.01 -4.31 -12.49
C GLN A 103 23.98 -5.50 -12.51
N ARG A 104 25.08 -5.39 -13.26
CA ARG A 104 26.15 -6.40 -13.29
C ARG A 104 26.70 -6.69 -11.90
N PHE A 105 27.17 -5.65 -11.22
CA PHE A 105 27.88 -5.78 -9.95
C PHE A 105 27.01 -6.28 -8.81
N LEU A 106 25.69 -6.08 -8.92
CA LEU A 106 24.70 -6.55 -7.95
C LEU A 106 24.09 -7.90 -8.34
N HIS A 107 24.43 -8.47 -9.49
CA HIS A 107 23.92 -9.75 -9.96
C HIS A 107 24.55 -10.92 -9.17
N ALA A 108 23.74 -11.92 -8.81
CA ALA A 108 24.18 -13.05 -7.97
C ALA A 108 25.36 -13.85 -8.59
N ASN A 109 25.39 -13.96 -9.91
CA ASN A 109 26.43 -14.71 -10.64
C ASN A 109 27.68 -13.89 -10.99
N TYR A 110 27.73 -12.60 -10.61
CA TYR A 110 28.90 -11.76 -10.84
C TYR A 110 29.54 -11.36 -9.50
N LYS A 111 30.84 -11.61 -9.34
CA LYS A 111 31.57 -11.27 -8.11
C LYS A 111 32.41 -10.02 -8.34
N ALA A 112 31.78 -8.86 -8.23
CA ALA A 112 32.49 -7.59 -8.31
C ALA A 112 33.55 -7.48 -7.20
N ASN A 113 34.74 -7.01 -7.55
CA ASN A 113 35.82 -6.74 -6.63
C ASN A 113 35.77 -5.29 -6.10
N PHE A 114 36.57 -4.99 -5.08
CA PHE A 114 36.58 -3.66 -4.46
C PHE A 114 36.92 -2.53 -5.43
N VAL A 115 37.87 -2.74 -6.34
CA VAL A 115 38.31 -1.73 -7.30
C VAL A 115 37.18 -1.38 -8.26
N GLU A 116 36.49 -2.38 -8.83
CA GLU A 116 35.33 -2.15 -9.70
C GLU A 116 34.23 -1.32 -9.02
N LEU A 117 33.93 -1.64 -7.76
CA LEU A 117 32.87 -0.96 -7.00
C LEU A 117 33.29 0.46 -6.60
N SER A 118 34.55 0.66 -6.22
CA SER A 118 35.11 1.97 -5.88
C SER A 118 35.15 2.89 -7.11
N ASP A 119 35.63 2.36 -8.24
CA ASP A 119 35.70 3.08 -9.52
C ASP A 119 34.32 3.44 -10.07
N TRP A 120 33.33 2.59 -9.82
CA TRP A 120 31.94 2.90 -10.13
C TRP A 120 31.43 4.05 -9.26
N LEU A 121 31.68 4.03 -7.95
CA LEU A 121 31.25 5.12 -7.05
C LEU A 121 31.91 6.44 -7.39
N ALA A 122 33.18 6.43 -7.80
CA ALA A 122 33.88 7.63 -8.23
C ALA A 122 33.20 8.33 -9.43
N ARG A 123 32.47 7.57 -10.27
CA ARG A 123 31.84 8.07 -11.50
C ARG A 123 30.32 8.22 -11.41
N TYR A 124 29.66 7.42 -10.59
CA TYR A 124 28.21 7.24 -10.57
C TYR A 124 27.61 7.34 -9.16
N ALA A 125 28.27 8.06 -8.24
CA ALA A 125 27.76 8.25 -6.86
C ALA A 125 26.36 8.87 -6.78
N ASP A 126 25.90 9.53 -7.85
CA ASP A 126 24.59 10.17 -7.97
C ASP A 126 23.48 9.22 -8.44
N HIS A 127 23.79 7.97 -8.77
CA HIS A 127 22.82 6.99 -9.23
C HIS A 127 22.07 6.32 -8.07
N PRO A 128 20.80 5.88 -8.27
CA PRO A 128 20.00 5.17 -7.28
C PRO A 128 20.70 4.00 -6.58
N GLU A 129 21.54 3.28 -7.31
CA GLU A 129 22.23 2.08 -6.84
C GLU A 129 23.42 2.40 -5.92
N ALA A 130 23.86 3.65 -5.83
CA ALA A 130 25.12 4.03 -5.19
C ALA A 130 25.21 3.61 -3.73
N VAL A 131 24.12 3.68 -2.96
CA VAL A 131 24.11 3.23 -1.57
C VAL A 131 24.34 1.71 -1.45
N ARG A 132 23.77 0.93 -2.38
CA ARG A 132 23.95 -0.53 -2.40
C ARG A 132 25.37 -0.89 -2.83
N ILE A 133 25.89 -0.23 -3.86
CA ILE A 133 27.26 -0.41 -4.32
C ILE A 133 28.27 -0.04 -3.22
N ALA A 134 28.10 1.09 -2.53
CA ALA A 134 28.96 1.48 -1.41
C ALA A 134 28.95 0.46 -0.27
N ARG A 135 27.79 -0.09 0.09
CA ARG A 135 27.71 -1.17 1.09
C ARG A 135 28.46 -2.42 0.63
N LEU A 136 28.31 -2.80 -0.64
CA LEU A 136 29.00 -3.95 -1.20
C LEU A 136 30.52 -3.72 -1.26
N ALA A 137 30.96 -2.51 -1.63
CA ALA A 137 32.37 -2.12 -1.66
C ALA A 137 33.01 -2.24 -0.27
N LEU A 138 32.36 -1.69 0.76
CA LEU A 138 32.81 -1.79 2.16
C LEU A 138 32.95 -3.25 2.61
N ALA A 139 32.04 -4.13 2.18
CA ALA A 139 32.11 -5.56 2.50
C ALA A 139 33.23 -6.31 1.74
N ARG A 140 33.88 -5.67 0.76
CA ARG A 140 34.90 -6.27 -0.10
C ARG A 140 36.27 -5.60 0.02
N VAL A 141 36.45 -4.70 0.98
CA VAL A 141 37.73 -4.01 1.22
C VAL A 141 38.85 -5.03 1.45
N PRO A 142 39.95 -4.99 0.68
CA PRO A 142 41.09 -5.88 0.87
C PRO A 142 41.79 -5.62 2.22
N SER A 143 42.36 -6.67 2.82
CA SER A 143 43.15 -6.54 4.05
C SER A 143 44.33 -5.56 3.84
N GLY A 144 44.43 -4.54 4.70
CA GLY A 144 45.48 -3.52 4.63
C GLY A 144 45.15 -2.29 3.80
N HIS A 145 43.96 -2.21 3.19
CA HIS A 145 43.46 -0.98 2.57
C HIS A 145 42.68 -0.14 3.60
N ASP A 146 42.82 1.18 3.53
CA ASP A 146 42.11 2.15 4.37
C ASP A 146 40.59 2.25 4.08
N GLY A 147 40.11 1.63 3.00
CA GLY A 147 38.68 1.55 2.66
C GLY A 147 38.04 2.89 2.30
N VAL A 148 38.83 3.88 1.88
CA VAL A 148 38.30 5.20 1.48
C VAL A 148 37.45 5.06 0.22
N LEU A 149 36.19 5.49 0.30
CA LEU A 149 35.21 5.41 -0.77
C LEU A 149 34.57 6.77 -1.02
N THR A 150 34.30 7.08 -2.29
CA THR A 150 33.42 8.18 -2.66
C THR A 150 32.05 7.95 -2.03
N LYS A 151 31.57 8.95 -1.29
CA LYS A 151 30.26 8.87 -0.64
C LYS A 151 29.17 8.92 -1.70
N ALA A 152 28.21 8.00 -1.62
CA ALA A 152 26.99 8.06 -2.42
C ALA A 152 26.32 9.43 -2.23
N SER A 153 26.08 10.14 -3.33
CA SER A 153 25.40 11.44 -3.38
C SER A 153 23.92 11.31 -3.70
N TYR A 154 23.48 10.16 -4.22
CA TYR A 154 22.06 9.83 -4.32
C TYR A 154 21.41 9.78 -2.94
N ALA A 155 20.66 10.81 -2.62
CA ALA A 155 19.96 10.98 -1.35
C ALA A 155 18.57 11.60 -1.59
N PRO A 156 17.64 10.86 -2.23
CA PRO A 156 16.30 11.37 -2.46
C PRO A 156 15.66 11.69 -1.12
N SER A 157 14.99 12.85 -1.05
CA SER A 157 14.17 13.16 0.11
C SER A 157 13.07 12.11 0.22
N ALA A 158 12.77 11.64 1.44
CA ALA A 158 11.63 10.76 1.65
C ALA A 158 10.36 11.46 1.15
N ILE A 159 9.67 10.83 0.19
CA ILE A 159 8.41 11.35 -0.32
C ILE A 159 7.40 11.33 0.83
N GLU A 160 6.73 12.45 1.03
CA GLU A 160 5.79 12.63 2.15
C GLU A 160 4.53 11.82 1.89
N GLU A 161 4.18 10.89 2.77
CA GLU A 161 2.87 10.23 2.75
C GLU A 161 1.86 11.09 3.49
N LEU A 162 1.32 12.14 2.85
CA LEU A 162 0.23 12.92 3.45
C LEU A 162 -1.06 12.11 3.30
N GLY A 163 -1.65 11.74 4.44
CA GLY A 163 -2.97 11.12 4.46
C GLY A 163 -4.06 12.05 3.96
N GLU A 164 -5.21 11.48 3.62
CA GLU A 164 -6.41 12.28 3.38
C GLU A 164 -6.84 13.01 4.67
N GLN A 165 -7.28 14.27 4.53
CA GLN A 165 -7.69 15.07 5.68
C GLN A 165 -8.83 14.36 6.43
N GLY A 166 -8.70 14.28 7.76
CA GLY A 166 -9.68 13.58 8.60
C GLY A 166 -9.51 12.05 8.65
N MET A 167 -8.51 11.48 7.97
CA MET A 167 -8.17 10.06 8.11
C MET A 167 -7.35 9.74 9.35
N GLU A 168 -6.62 10.70 9.87
CA GLU A 168 -5.79 10.55 11.07
C GLU A 168 -6.64 10.58 12.34
N ALA A 169 -6.27 9.71 13.28
CA ALA A 169 -6.83 9.69 14.63
C ALA A 169 -5.97 10.54 15.57
N LYS A 170 -6.57 11.12 16.63
CA LYS A 170 -5.77 11.66 17.74
C LYS A 170 -4.91 10.56 18.34
N SER A 171 -3.66 10.89 18.67
CA SER A 171 -2.83 10.01 19.50
C SER A 171 -3.32 10.06 20.94
N TYR A 172 -3.33 8.91 21.60
CA TYR A 172 -3.58 8.84 23.04
C TYR A 172 -2.25 8.99 23.78
N ASP A 173 -2.16 10.01 24.63
CA ASP A 173 -1.05 10.18 25.56
C ASP A 173 -1.46 9.58 26.91
N PRO A 174 -0.78 8.52 27.38
CA PRO A 174 -1.10 7.87 28.63
C PRO A 174 -0.70 8.71 29.85
N ASP A 175 -1.50 8.63 30.90
CA ASP A 175 -1.25 9.39 32.14
C ASP A 175 -0.03 8.85 32.90
N ILE A 176 0.26 7.54 32.77
CA ILE A 176 1.39 6.88 33.41
C ILE A 176 2.69 7.17 32.65
N LYS A 177 3.65 7.80 33.35
CA LYS A 177 5.03 7.97 32.87
C LYS A 177 5.81 6.67 33.04
N ARG A 178 6.47 6.22 31.96
CA ARG A 178 7.23 4.96 31.89
C ARG A 178 8.68 5.22 31.53
N THR A 179 9.58 4.42 32.09
CA THR A 179 10.97 4.33 31.60
C THR A 179 11.00 3.65 30.21
N PRO A 180 12.09 3.81 29.44
CA PRO A 180 12.24 3.11 28.16
C PRO A 180 12.09 1.59 28.28
N ALA A 181 12.60 0.99 29.37
CA ALA A 181 12.49 -0.44 29.63
C ALA A 181 11.04 -0.89 29.86
N GLN A 182 10.29 -0.17 30.70
CA GLN A 182 8.86 -0.44 30.96
C GLN A 182 8.02 -0.29 29.69
N ASN A 183 8.32 0.74 28.88
CA ASN A 183 7.68 0.92 27.58
C ASN A 183 7.99 -0.24 26.61
N GLY A 184 9.22 -0.78 26.65
CA GLY A 184 9.60 -1.99 25.93
C GLY A 184 8.75 -3.20 26.33
N MET A 185 8.65 -3.47 27.63
CA MET A 185 7.84 -4.57 28.18
C MET A 185 6.37 -4.48 27.75
N ALA A 186 5.76 -3.28 27.86
CA ALA A 186 4.38 -3.04 27.43
C ALA A 186 4.20 -3.31 25.92
N LYS A 187 5.11 -2.81 25.08
CA LYS A 187 5.08 -3.01 23.63
C LYS A 187 5.23 -4.48 23.24
N ASP A 188 6.11 -5.21 23.93
CA ASP A 188 6.35 -6.63 23.66
C ASP A 188 5.14 -7.48 24.06
N MET A 189 4.52 -7.21 25.23
CA MET A 189 3.26 -7.85 25.62
C MET A 189 2.16 -7.60 24.57
N ILE A 190 1.95 -6.35 24.15
CA ILE A 190 0.94 -6.01 23.12
C ILE A 190 1.24 -6.73 21.80
N ARG A 191 2.52 -6.87 21.41
CA ARG A 191 2.91 -7.62 20.21
C ARG A 191 2.54 -9.10 20.32
N GLN A 192 2.80 -9.72 21.47
CA GLN A 192 2.43 -11.11 21.74
C GLN A 192 0.92 -11.33 21.76
N ILE A 193 0.17 -10.43 22.40
CA ILE A 193 -1.31 -10.42 22.38
C ILE A 193 -1.84 -10.37 20.94
N ARG A 194 -1.33 -9.46 20.11
CA ARG A 194 -1.74 -9.36 18.70
C ARG A 194 -1.41 -10.63 17.91
N ARG A 195 -0.25 -11.23 18.13
CA ARG A 195 0.14 -12.50 17.50
C ARG A 195 -0.83 -13.63 17.89
N SER A 196 -1.16 -13.73 19.18
CA SER A 196 -2.11 -14.73 19.67
C SER A 196 -3.51 -14.52 19.09
N VAL A 197 -3.97 -13.27 18.95
CA VAL A 197 -5.23 -12.96 18.24
C VAL A 197 -5.18 -13.34 16.75
N GLN A 198 -4.06 -13.09 16.07
CA GLN A 198 -3.87 -13.49 14.67
C GLN A 198 -3.85 -15.01 14.46
N GLN A 199 -3.46 -15.75 15.49
CA GLN A 199 -3.48 -17.22 15.53
C GLN A 199 -4.84 -17.79 15.97
N TYR A 200 -5.88 -16.96 16.10
CA TYR A 200 -7.21 -17.36 16.60
C TYR A 200 -7.20 -17.92 18.03
N GLU A 201 -6.26 -17.48 18.87
CA GLU A 201 -6.09 -17.92 20.27
C GLU A 201 -6.44 -16.82 21.30
N PRO A 202 -7.63 -16.21 21.29
CA PRO A 202 -7.94 -15.04 22.13
C PRO A 202 -7.93 -15.33 23.64
N SER A 203 -8.12 -16.59 24.05
CA SER A 203 -8.03 -16.99 25.46
C SER A 203 -6.58 -17.01 25.97
N ALA A 204 -5.62 -17.35 25.12
CA ALA A 204 -4.21 -17.23 25.45
C ALA A 204 -3.79 -15.75 25.55
N ALA A 205 -4.27 -14.91 24.62
CA ALA A 205 -4.07 -13.46 24.68
C ALA A 205 -4.64 -12.84 25.98
N LEU A 206 -5.81 -13.29 26.42
CA LEU A 206 -6.41 -12.84 27.67
C LEU A 206 -5.61 -13.27 28.90
N ARG A 207 -5.15 -14.52 28.98
CA ARG A 207 -4.28 -14.99 30.07
C ARG A 207 -2.99 -14.18 30.13
N LEU A 208 -2.32 -14.02 28.99
CA LEU A 208 -1.10 -13.22 28.89
C LEU A 208 -1.32 -11.80 29.40
N PHE A 209 -2.43 -11.16 29.04
CA PHE A 209 -2.74 -9.82 29.52
C PHE A 209 -2.96 -9.77 31.04
N ASN A 210 -3.64 -10.76 31.62
CA ASN A 210 -3.96 -10.80 33.05
C ASN A 210 -2.74 -11.17 33.92
N GLU A 211 -1.84 -12.00 33.41
CA GLU A 211 -0.70 -12.56 34.17
C GLU A 211 0.59 -11.75 33.99
N SER A 212 0.67 -10.89 32.97
CA SER A 212 1.88 -10.13 32.66
C SER A 212 2.09 -8.98 33.65
N GLU A 213 3.29 -8.96 34.25
CA GLU A 213 3.76 -7.83 35.08
C GLU A 213 3.74 -6.51 34.31
N ALA A 214 3.87 -6.52 32.98
CA ALA A 214 3.85 -5.30 32.18
C ALA A 214 2.50 -4.55 32.25
N ALA A 215 1.42 -5.23 32.64
CA ALA A 215 0.10 -4.61 32.77
C ALA A 215 0.04 -3.53 33.87
N ILE A 216 0.94 -3.57 34.86
CA ILE A 216 1.01 -2.55 35.91
C ILE A 216 1.50 -1.19 35.39
N TYR A 217 2.18 -1.18 34.23
CA TYR A 217 2.71 0.03 33.60
C TYR A 217 1.73 0.67 32.61
N LEU A 218 0.51 0.14 32.52
CA LEU A 218 -0.54 0.63 31.63
C LEU A 218 -1.60 1.36 32.43
N ASP A 219 -2.08 2.49 31.89
CA ASP A 219 -3.27 3.13 32.42
C ASP A 219 -4.54 2.36 32.01
N ASP A 220 -5.68 2.76 32.55
CA ASP A 220 -6.93 2.02 32.33
C ASP A 220 -7.42 2.11 30.88
N VAL A 221 -7.14 3.21 30.18
CA VAL A 221 -7.47 3.35 28.76
C VAL A 221 -6.62 2.42 27.91
N GLU A 222 -5.33 2.29 28.19
CA GLU A 222 -4.45 1.35 27.52
C GLU A 222 -4.90 -0.10 27.75
N LYS A 223 -5.24 -0.44 28.99
CA LYS A 223 -5.82 -1.74 29.34
C LYS A 223 -7.10 -2.02 28.55
N ASP A 224 -7.98 -1.03 28.43
CA ASP A 224 -9.22 -1.17 27.65
C ASP A 224 -8.98 -1.28 26.15
N ARG A 225 -8.00 -0.56 25.60
CA ARG A 225 -7.60 -0.71 24.20
C ARG A 225 -7.04 -2.10 23.92
N ILE A 226 -6.30 -2.69 24.86
CA ILE A 226 -5.84 -4.09 24.76
C ILE A 226 -7.02 -5.06 24.88
N ARG A 227 -7.93 -4.82 25.82
CA ARG A 227 -9.15 -5.62 25.99
C ARG A 227 -10.01 -5.60 24.72
N ALA A 228 -10.10 -4.47 24.03
CA ALA A 228 -10.78 -4.37 22.73
C ALA A 228 -10.09 -5.21 21.63
N ILE A 229 -8.75 -5.28 21.62
CA ILE A 229 -8.00 -6.17 20.72
C ILE A 229 -8.33 -7.63 21.02
N ILE A 230 -8.31 -8.03 22.30
CA ILE A 230 -8.67 -9.39 22.73
C ILE A 230 -10.12 -9.72 22.36
N ALA A 231 -11.06 -8.80 22.60
CA ALA A 231 -12.45 -8.93 22.22
C ALA A 231 -12.63 -9.14 20.71
N SER A 232 -11.85 -8.44 19.88
CA SER A 232 -11.85 -8.67 18.43
C SER A 232 -11.40 -10.09 18.08
N GLY A 233 -10.44 -10.65 18.81
CA GLY A 233 -10.00 -12.04 18.64
C GLY A 233 -11.10 -13.05 18.99
N TYR A 234 -11.87 -12.80 20.05
CA TYR A 234 -13.05 -13.62 20.37
C TYR A 234 -14.09 -13.56 19.24
N LEU A 235 -14.35 -12.37 18.68
CA LEU A 235 -15.26 -12.21 17.55
C LEU A 235 -14.77 -12.99 16.32
N TYR A 236 -13.48 -12.90 16.00
CA TYR A 236 -12.87 -13.64 14.89
C TYR A 236 -12.88 -15.15 15.09
N ALA A 237 -12.88 -15.62 16.35
CA ALA A 237 -13.03 -17.03 16.69
C ALA A 237 -14.51 -17.48 16.74
N GLY A 238 -15.46 -16.60 16.45
CA GLY A 238 -16.90 -16.88 16.52
C GLY A 238 -17.49 -16.94 17.93
N LYS A 239 -16.73 -16.54 18.95
CA LYS A 239 -17.14 -16.48 20.36
C LYS A 239 -17.79 -15.13 20.65
N VAL A 240 -19.01 -14.95 20.15
CA VAL A 240 -19.71 -13.67 20.10
C VAL A 240 -20.02 -13.11 21.49
N ASP A 241 -20.38 -13.95 22.44
CA ASP A 241 -20.75 -13.53 23.80
C ASP A 241 -19.54 -13.02 24.59
N GLU A 242 -18.39 -13.69 24.47
CA GLU A 242 -17.14 -13.21 25.05
C GLU A 242 -16.67 -11.92 24.38
N ALA A 243 -16.79 -11.83 23.05
CA ALA A 243 -16.48 -10.62 22.31
C ALA A 243 -17.34 -9.44 22.80
N GLU A 244 -18.66 -9.63 22.92
CA GLU A 244 -19.57 -8.63 23.47
C GLU A 244 -19.14 -8.23 24.89
N ARG A 245 -18.95 -9.19 25.79
CA ARG A 245 -18.63 -8.93 27.20
C ARG A 245 -17.35 -8.10 27.35
N PHE A 246 -16.27 -8.52 26.70
CA PHE A 246 -14.98 -7.82 26.82
C PHE A 246 -14.97 -6.48 26.09
N ALA A 247 -15.66 -6.37 24.95
CA ALA A 247 -15.81 -5.09 24.26
C ALA A 247 -16.68 -4.10 25.05
N ALA A 248 -17.75 -4.56 25.72
CA ALA A 248 -18.58 -3.73 26.58
C ALA A 248 -17.78 -3.18 27.77
N GLN A 249 -16.99 -4.03 28.44
CA GLN A 249 -16.10 -3.61 29.52
C GLN A 249 -15.13 -2.52 29.05
N ALA A 250 -14.47 -2.73 27.90
CA ALA A 250 -13.54 -1.77 27.33
C ALA A 250 -14.20 -0.45 26.88
N LEU A 251 -15.40 -0.53 26.33
CA LEU A 251 -16.14 0.65 25.87
C LEU A 251 -16.55 1.53 27.06
N ASN A 252 -17.03 0.92 28.15
CA ASN A 252 -17.47 1.63 29.35
C ASN A 252 -16.30 2.25 30.12
N GLY A 253 -15.20 1.52 30.31
CA GLY A 253 -14.05 2.01 31.08
C GLY A 253 -13.24 3.09 30.36
N SER A 254 -13.16 3.04 29.02
CA SER A 254 -12.31 3.97 28.26
C SER A 254 -12.96 5.34 27.99
N HIS A 255 -14.24 5.52 28.30
CA HIS A 255 -15.00 6.75 28.03
C HIS A 255 -14.84 7.29 26.59
N GLY A 256 -14.90 6.38 25.61
CA GLY A 256 -14.77 6.72 24.18
C GLY A 256 -13.33 6.84 23.68
N LYS A 257 -12.30 6.56 24.51
CA LYS A 257 -10.88 6.56 24.11
C LYS A 257 -10.42 5.22 23.50
N ALA A 258 -11.24 4.17 23.55
CA ALA A 258 -11.00 2.88 22.87
C ALA A 258 -12.05 2.61 21.78
N PRO A 259 -11.99 3.27 20.61
CA PRO A 259 -13.03 3.13 19.58
C PRO A 259 -13.21 1.72 19.01
N LEU A 260 -12.14 0.91 19.01
CA LEU A 260 -12.24 -0.50 18.63
C LEU A 260 -13.23 -1.27 19.52
N ALA A 261 -13.37 -0.88 20.79
CA ALA A 261 -14.35 -1.49 21.70
C ALA A 261 -15.78 -1.25 21.20
N GLY A 262 -16.10 -0.03 20.78
CA GLY A 262 -17.41 0.31 20.21
C GLY A 262 -17.69 -0.44 18.91
N TRP A 263 -16.68 -0.56 18.05
CA TRP A 263 -16.77 -1.34 16.80
C TRP A 263 -17.06 -2.82 17.06
N VAL A 264 -16.26 -3.48 17.90
CA VAL A 264 -16.41 -4.91 18.21
C VAL A 264 -17.72 -5.18 18.95
N HIS A 265 -18.07 -4.34 19.92
CA HIS A 265 -19.32 -4.45 20.65
C HIS A 265 -20.53 -4.28 19.71
N GLY A 266 -20.46 -3.32 18.78
CA GLY A 266 -21.48 -3.12 17.75
C GLY A 266 -21.67 -4.35 16.86
N LEU A 267 -20.57 -4.94 16.37
CA LEU A 267 -20.64 -6.15 15.55
C LEU A 267 -21.21 -7.35 16.32
N ALA A 268 -20.82 -7.53 17.58
CA ALA A 268 -21.34 -8.62 18.41
C ALA A 268 -22.86 -8.46 18.64
N LYS A 269 -23.33 -7.26 19.01
CA LYS A 269 -24.76 -6.97 19.18
C LYS A 269 -25.53 -7.13 17.88
N TRP A 270 -24.93 -6.74 16.75
CA TRP A 270 -25.52 -6.95 15.43
C TRP A 270 -25.70 -8.46 15.18
N GLN A 271 -24.68 -9.28 15.38
CA GLN A 271 -24.81 -10.74 15.20
C GLN A 271 -25.88 -11.36 16.12
N GLN A 272 -26.07 -10.81 17.32
CA GLN A 272 -27.11 -11.22 18.28
C GLN A 272 -28.52 -10.66 17.98
N GLY A 273 -28.71 -9.88 16.90
CA GLY A 273 -30.01 -9.29 16.57
C GLY A 273 -30.41 -8.06 17.38
N ARG A 274 -29.50 -7.50 18.18
CA ARG A 274 -29.76 -6.37 19.09
C ARG A 274 -29.47 -5.03 18.41
N TRP A 275 -30.23 -4.74 17.35
CA TRP A 275 -29.96 -3.65 16.41
C TRP A 275 -29.82 -2.27 17.05
N SER A 276 -30.72 -1.87 17.96
CA SER A 276 -30.64 -0.56 18.62
C SER A 276 -29.38 -0.42 19.49
N GLN A 277 -28.94 -1.48 20.16
CA GLN A 277 -27.71 -1.48 20.96
C GLN A 277 -26.46 -1.52 20.08
N ALA A 278 -26.53 -2.26 18.97
CA ALA A 278 -25.48 -2.26 17.95
C ALA A 278 -25.27 -0.85 17.40
N ALA A 279 -26.36 -0.15 17.05
CA ALA A 279 -26.32 1.23 16.58
C ALA A 279 -25.55 2.12 17.57
N SER A 280 -25.96 2.19 18.84
CA SER A 280 -25.29 3.03 19.85
C SER A 280 -23.80 2.73 20.00
N SER A 281 -23.40 1.47 19.86
CA SER A 281 -21.99 1.05 19.97
C SER A 281 -21.17 1.51 18.77
N PHE A 282 -21.74 1.41 17.56
CA PHE A 282 -21.15 1.97 16.36
C PHE A 282 -21.11 3.50 16.39
N GLU A 283 -22.15 4.17 16.90
CA GLU A 283 -22.14 5.64 17.09
C GLU A 283 -20.98 6.06 17.99
N ALA A 284 -20.72 5.31 19.08
CA ALA A 284 -19.61 5.58 20.00
C ALA A 284 -18.24 5.45 19.30
N ALA A 285 -18.05 4.42 18.47
CA ALA A 285 -16.83 4.28 17.67
C ALA A 285 -16.71 5.41 16.62
N ALA A 286 -17.80 5.76 15.93
CA ALA A 286 -17.81 6.78 14.89
C ALA A 286 -17.60 8.22 15.42
N ASN A 287 -17.93 8.48 16.68
CA ASN A 287 -17.78 9.79 17.31
C ASN A 287 -16.50 9.94 18.14
N SER A 288 -15.73 8.86 18.33
CA SER A 288 -14.48 8.93 19.08
C SER A 288 -13.44 9.76 18.31
N PRO A 289 -12.75 10.71 18.97
CA PRO A 289 -11.65 11.45 18.35
C PRO A 289 -10.39 10.59 18.14
N TYR A 290 -10.37 9.38 18.68
CA TYR A 290 -9.30 8.40 18.52
C TYR A 290 -9.58 7.41 17.36
N SER A 291 -10.68 7.62 16.62
CA SER A 291 -10.99 6.86 15.42
C SER A 291 -10.29 7.41 14.20
N THR A 292 -9.75 6.52 13.38
CA THR A 292 -9.29 6.87 12.03
C THR A 292 -10.50 7.14 11.15
N GLY A 293 -10.33 7.93 10.09
CA GLY A 293 -11.43 8.21 9.14
C GLY A 293 -12.03 6.94 8.54
N SER A 294 -11.21 5.91 8.24
CA SER A 294 -11.71 4.59 7.83
C SER A 294 -12.63 3.94 8.86
N MET A 295 -12.31 4.04 10.15
CA MET A 295 -13.15 3.50 11.22
C MET A 295 -14.39 4.36 11.44
N VAL A 296 -14.29 5.69 11.30
CA VAL A 296 -15.45 6.58 11.33
C VAL A 296 -16.42 6.22 10.21
N ALA A 297 -15.94 6.04 8.99
CA ALA A 297 -16.75 5.64 7.84
C ALA A 297 -17.41 4.27 8.07
N ALA A 298 -16.62 3.28 8.51
CA ALA A 298 -17.12 1.94 8.79
C ALA A 298 -18.20 1.93 9.87
N ALA A 299 -17.90 2.52 11.02
CA ALA A 299 -18.82 2.57 12.15
C ALA A 299 -20.07 3.38 11.80
N SER A 300 -19.95 4.49 11.07
CA SER A 300 -21.10 5.28 10.62
C SER A 300 -21.99 4.48 9.67
N TYR A 301 -21.42 3.77 8.68
CA TYR A 301 -22.19 2.94 7.77
C TYR A 301 -22.94 1.82 8.51
N TRP A 302 -22.28 1.11 9.44
CA TRP A 302 -22.92 0.06 10.21
C TRP A 302 -23.92 0.58 11.25
N ALA A 303 -23.70 1.77 11.82
CA ALA A 303 -24.71 2.46 12.62
C ALA A 303 -25.97 2.74 11.78
N ALA A 304 -25.82 3.18 10.53
CA ALA A 304 -26.95 3.38 9.64
C ALA A 304 -27.72 2.09 9.36
N ARG A 305 -27.01 0.99 9.06
CA ARG A 305 -27.64 -0.34 8.87
C ARG A 305 -28.35 -0.82 10.13
N ALA A 306 -27.78 -0.59 11.31
CA ALA A 306 -28.40 -0.90 12.60
C ALA A 306 -29.67 -0.08 12.85
N HIS A 307 -29.65 1.21 12.52
CA HIS A 307 -30.83 2.05 12.58
C HIS A 307 -31.92 1.65 11.57
N GLU A 308 -31.55 1.26 10.35
CA GLU A 308 -32.47 0.72 9.36
C GLU A 308 -33.22 -0.50 9.92
N LYS A 309 -32.49 -1.48 10.47
CA LYS A 309 -33.09 -2.69 11.08
C LYS A 309 -33.90 -2.40 12.34
N ALA A 310 -33.58 -1.32 13.06
CA ALA A 310 -34.35 -0.86 14.21
C ALA A 310 -35.55 0.03 13.84
N GLY A 311 -35.78 0.35 12.55
CA GLY A 311 -36.87 1.22 12.11
C GLY A 311 -36.62 2.73 12.31
N HIS A 312 -35.38 3.15 12.56
CA HIS A 312 -35.00 4.54 12.84
C HIS A 312 -34.51 5.28 11.57
N GLY A 313 -35.39 5.48 10.58
CA GLY A 313 -35.00 6.01 9.26
C GLY A 313 -34.30 7.37 9.24
N ARG A 314 -34.69 8.32 10.12
CA ARG A 314 -33.98 9.62 10.23
C ARG A 314 -32.52 9.46 10.66
N ARG A 315 -32.26 8.59 11.64
CA ARG A 315 -30.91 8.27 12.13
C ARG A 315 -30.11 7.52 11.08
N GLN A 316 -30.72 6.56 10.38
CA GLN A 316 -30.08 5.87 9.25
C GLN A 316 -29.51 6.88 8.24
N THR A 317 -30.33 7.83 7.79
CA THR A 317 -29.90 8.84 6.80
C THR A 317 -28.77 9.72 7.34
N GLN A 318 -28.84 10.13 8.61
CA GLN A 318 -27.79 10.92 9.26
C GLN A 318 -26.43 10.20 9.23
N TRP A 319 -26.43 8.91 9.60
CA TRP A 319 -25.22 8.11 9.68
C TRP A 319 -24.66 7.72 8.31
N LEU A 320 -25.52 7.50 7.30
CA LEU A 320 -25.07 7.36 5.92
C LEU A 320 -24.36 8.62 5.42
N LYS A 321 -24.90 9.82 5.71
CA LYS A 321 -24.24 11.08 5.33
C LYS A 321 -22.84 11.19 5.96
N LYS A 322 -22.71 10.88 7.26
CA LYS A 322 -21.42 10.90 7.94
C LYS A 322 -20.42 9.89 7.38
N ALA A 323 -20.86 8.71 6.96
CA ALA A 323 -19.99 7.75 6.27
C ALA A 323 -19.58 8.27 4.88
N ALA A 324 -20.51 8.90 4.15
CA ALA A 324 -20.28 9.44 2.82
C ALA A 324 -19.29 10.62 2.78
N ASP A 325 -19.03 11.28 3.91
CA ASP A 325 -17.97 12.29 4.06
C ASP A 325 -16.54 11.70 3.90
N TYR A 326 -16.42 10.37 3.80
CA TYR A 326 -15.14 9.65 3.59
C TYR A 326 -15.17 8.84 2.28
N PRO A 327 -15.33 9.48 1.11
CA PRO A 327 -15.63 8.80 -0.17
C PRO A 327 -14.49 7.93 -0.71
N ARG A 328 -13.28 8.03 -0.17
CA ARG A 328 -12.12 7.19 -0.55
C ARG A 328 -11.97 5.93 0.32
N THR A 329 -12.96 5.67 1.17
CA THR A 329 -13.03 4.45 1.99
C THR A 329 -14.10 3.50 1.46
N PHE A 330 -13.92 2.19 1.65
CA PHE A 330 -14.90 1.19 1.24
C PHE A 330 -16.32 1.49 1.76
N TYR A 331 -16.45 1.78 3.05
CA TYR A 331 -17.74 2.07 3.66
C TYR A 331 -18.30 3.45 3.31
N GLY A 332 -17.45 4.42 3.01
CA GLY A 332 -17.89 5.70 2.47
C GLY A 332 -18.46 5.57 1.05
N LEU A 333 -17.82 4.80 0.17
CA LEU A 333 -18.35 4.47 -1.15
C LEU A 333 -19.71 3.76 -1.06
N LEU A 334 -19.85 2.78 -0.17
CA LEU A 334 -21.14 2.12 0.06
C LEU A 334 -22.21 3.10 0.57
N ALA A 335 -21.83 4.07 1.42
CA ALA A 335 -22.76 5.06 1.92
C ALA A 335 -23.18 6.07 0.85
N VAL A 336 -22.25 6.53 0.02
CA VAL A 336 -22.51 7.38 -1.15
C VAL A 336 -23.50 6.68 -2.10
N ALA A 337 -23.25 5.41 -2.42
CA ALA A 337 -24.13 4.62 -3.27
C ALA A 337 -25.52 4.42 -2.62
N ALA A 338 -25.59 4.12 -1.33
CA ALA A 338 -26.86 3.98 -0.60
C ALA A 338 -27.67 5.28 -0.53
N LEU A 339 -27.02 6.44 -0.63
CA LEU A 339 -27.67 7.76 -0.71
C LEU A 339 -28.08 8.14 -2.14
N GLY A 340 -27.79 7.31 -3.15
CA GLY A 340 -28.03 7.63 -4.56
C GLY A 340 -27.20 8.83 -5.05
N LYS A 341 -26.02 9.06 -4.45
CA LYS A 341 -25.11 10.15 -4.80
C LYS A 341 -23.92 9.63 -5.61
N ASN A 342 -23.23 10.55 -6.29
CA ASN A 342 -21.91 10.31 -6.83
C ASN A 342 -20.85 10.65 -5.76
N ALA A 343 -19.74 9.92 -5.78
CA ALA A 343 -18.60 10.23 -4.92
C ALA A 343 -17.97 11.54 -5.38
N ASP A 344 -17.68 12.43 -4.43
CA ASP A 344 -16.95 13.67 -4.69
C ASP A 344 -15.46 13.35 -4.88
N MET A 345 -15.09 13.03 -6.12
CA MET A 345 -13.76 12.63 -6.54
C MET A 345 -13.29 13.55 -7.66
N ASN A 346 -12.04 14.01 -7.56
CA ASN A 346 -11.42 14.83 -8.59
C ASN A 346 -10.64 13.93 -9.56
N TRP A 347 -11.30 13.59 -10.68
CA TRP A 347 -10.71 12.79 -11.76
C TRP A 347 -9.93 13.63 -12.79
N GLU A 348 -9.67 14.91 -12.53
CA GLU A 348 -8.75 15.69 -13.36
C GLU A 348 -7.35 15.08 -13.34
N THR A 349 -6.64 15.22 -14.45
CA THR A 349 -5.27 14.75 -14.59
C THR A 349 -4.30 15.88 -14.28
N PRO A 350 -3.20 15.61 -13.56
CA PRO A 350 -2.16 16.61 -13.39
C PRO A 350 -1.53 16.96 -14.74
N GLU A 351 -1.52 18.24 -15.11
CA GLU A 351 -0.96 18.71 -16.39
C GLU A 351 0.51 19.10 -16.25
N LEU A 352 1.34 18.64 -17.18
CA LEU A 352 2.75 18.99 -17.27
C LEU A 352 2.93 20.11 -18.29
N SER A 353 3.43 21.27 -17.84
CA SER A 353 3.80 22.34 -18.77
C SER A 353 5.15 22.07 -19.43
N SER A 354 5.35 22.59 -20.64
CA SER A 354 6.63 22.46 -21.36
C SER A 354 7.81 23.06 -20.59
N ALA A 355 7.58 24.09 -19.76
CA ALA A 355 8.64 24.68 -18.93
C ALA A 355 9.07 23.72 -17.80
N GLN A 356 8.10 23.07 -17.14
CA GLN A 356 8.38 22.07 -16.10
C GLN A 356 9.06 20.83 -16.69
N GLU A 357 8.58 20.35 -17.84
CA GLU A 357 9.20 19.24 -18.55
C GLU A 357 10.67 19.57 -18.90
N LYS A 358 10.90 20.75 -19.49
CA LYS A 358 12.26 21.21 -19.81
C LYS A 358 13.17 21.26 -18.59
N GLU A 359 12.69 21.80 -17.47
CA GLU A 359 13.45 21.86 -16.22
C GLU A 359 13.87 20.46 -15.73
N ILE A 360 12.97 19.48 -15.81
CA ILE A 360 13.28 18.08 -15.46
C ILE A 360 14.33 17.51 -16.42
N LEU A 361 14.16 17.70 -17.73
CA LEU A 361 15.05 17.16 -18.77
C LEU A 361 16.41 17.87 -18.88
N GLU A 362 16.56 19.06 -18.31
CA GLU A 362 17.84 19.76 -18.18
C GLU A 362 18.73 19.13 -17.08
N THR A 363 18.18 18.26 -16.23
CA THR A 363 18.95 17.52 -15.21
C THR A 363 19.51 16.19 -15.73
N PRO A 364 20.67 15.72 -15.24
CA PRO A 364 21.18 14.39 -15.58
C PRO A 364 20.19 13.26 -15.23
N ALA A 365 19.52 13.36 -14.09
CA ALA A 365 18.53 12.37 -13.65
C ALA A 365 17.31 12.31 -14.58
N GLY A 366 16.78 13.46 -15.03
CA GLY A 366 15.70 13.50 -16.00
C GLY A 366 16.09 12.90 -17.36
N GLN A 367 17.30 13.18 -17.85
CA GLN A 367 17.80 12.56 -19.09
C GLN A 367 17.99 11.04 -18.96
N ARG A 368 18.56 10.57 -17.84
CA ARG A 368 18.68 9.14 -17.55
C ARG A 368 17.30 8.50 -17.47
N ALA A 369 16.35 9.11 -16.76
CA ALA A 369 14.98 8.60 -16.64
C ALA A 369 14.32 8.39 -18.00
N GLU A 370 14.34 9.39 -18.89
CA GLU A 370 13.76 9.24 -20.23
C GLU A 370 14.42 8.14 -21.06
N LYS A 371 15.75 8.03 -21.02
CA LYS A 371 16.49 6.95 -21.70
C LYS A 371 16.18 5.58 -21.09
N LEU A 372 16.04 5.48 -19.78
CA LEU A 372 15.61 4.25 -19.09
C LEU A 372 14.19 3.86 -19.51
N LEU A 373 13.27 4.82 -19.62
CA LEU A 373 11.91 4.56 -20.15
C LEU A 373 11.96 4.05 -21.59
N ALA A 374 12.79 4.65 -22.44
CA ALA A 374 13.00 4.19 -23.81
C ALA A 374 13.57 2.75 -23.87
N ALA A 375 14.44 2.40 -22.90
CA ALA A 375 15.00 1.06 -22.76
C ALA A 375 14.05 0.06 -22.04
N GLY A 376 12.90 0.51 -21.52
CA GLY A 376 11.94 -0.33 -20.79
C GLY A 376 12.23 -0.53 -19.31
N GLU A 377 13.24 0.15 -18.76
CA GLU A 377 13.67 0.07 -17.36
C GLU A 377 12.87 1.03 -16.45
N VAL A 378 11.56 0.81 -16.36
CA VAL A 378 10.61 1.68 -15.63
C VAL A 378 10.98 1.88 -14.15
N PRO A 379 11.32 0.85 -13.35
CA PRO A 379 11.66 1.05 -11.95
C PRO A 379 12.89 1.95 -11.73
N LEU A 380 13.92 1.81 -12.59
CA LEU A 380 15.10 2.67 -12.52
C LEU A 380 14.77 4.11 -12.93
N ALA A 381 13.92 4.29 -13.94
CA ALA A 381 13.45 5.61 -14.33
C ALA A 381 12.68 6.31 -13.20
N GLU A 382 11.82 5.58 -12.48
CA GLU A 382 11.15 6.11 -11.28
C GLU A 382 12.17 6.56 -10.23
N ASP A 383 13.20 5.77 -9.98
CA ASP A 383 14.22 6.08 -8.97
C ASP A 383 15.10 7.28 -9.36
N GLU A 384 15.39 7.48 -10.64
CA GLU A 384 16.03 8.70 -11.14
C GLU A 384 15.18 9.95 -10.89
N ILE A 385 13.88 9.90 -11.23
CA ILE A 385 12.98 11.04 -11.00
C ILE A 385 12.78 11.31 -9.50
N LYS A 386 12.78 10.28 -8.64
CA LYS A 386 12.76 10.45 -7.18
C LYS A 386 13.94 11.27 -6.67
N ALA A 387 15.10 11.25 -7.34
CA ALA A 387 16.27 12.07 -6.96
C ALA A 387 15.97 13.57 -7.01
N LEU A 388 15.06 13.98 -7.88
CA LEU A 388 14.69 15.38 -8.08
C LEU A 388 13.68 15.87 -7.03
N TYR A 389 13.11 14.97 -6.21
CA TYR A 389 12.13 15.34 -5.19
C TYR A 389 12.78 16.14 -4.06
N VAL A 390 12.21 17.32 -3.78
CA VAL A 390 12.61 18.20 -2.68
C VAL A 390 11.44 18.36 -1.71
N LYS A 391 11.65 17.98 -0.46
CA LYS A 391 10.63 18.10 0.59
C LYS A 391 10.23 19.57 0.79
N GLY A 392 8.93 19.83 0.86
CA GLY A 392 8.38 21.18 1.06
C GLY A 392 8.23 22.04 -0.20
N ASP A 393 8.79 21.64 -1.36
CA ASP A 393 8.62 22.37 -2.62
C ASP A 393 7.33 21.94 -3.34
N GLY A 394 6.24 22.68 -3.10
CA GLY A 394 4.93 22.37 -3.67
C GLY A 394 4.88 22.44 -5.21
N ALA A 395 5.62 23.35 -5.83
CA ALA A 395 5.63 23.52 -7.29
C ALA A 395 6.36 22.35 -7.95
N ARG A 396 7.54 21.99 -7.43
CA ARG A 396 8.30 20.85 -7.93
C ARG A 396 7.55 19.53 -7.73
N LYS A 397 6.87 19.33 -6.60
CA LYS A 397 6.02 18.16 -6.38
C LYS A 397 4.94 18.00 -7.45
N LYS A 398 4.23 19.08 -7.77
CA LYS A 398 3.18 19.07 -8.81
C LYS A 398 3.77 18.79 -10.20
N ALA A 399 4.93 19.38 -10.52
CA ALA A 399 5.63 19.11 -11.78
C ALA A 399 6.06 17.64 -11.90
N LEU A 400 6.68 17.08 -10.86
CA LEU A 400 7.09 15.66 -10.84
C LEU A 400 5.87 14.72 -10.87
N LEU A 401 4.76 15.09 -10.22
CA LEU A 401 3.51 14.32 -10.26
C LEU A 401 2.96 14.27 -11.69
N ALA A 402 2.86 15.42 -12.36
CA ALA A 402 2.40 15.51 -13.73
C ALA A 402 3.31 14.72 -14.68
N TYR A 403 4.63 14.87 -14.54
CA TYR A 403 5.61 14.07 -15.29
C TYR A 403 5.40 12.57 -15.09
N ALA A 404 5.34 12.10 -13.84
CA ALA A 404 5.17 10.69 -13.54
C ALA A 404 3.83 10.14 -14.08
N TYR A 405 2.75 10.91 -13.96
CA TYR A 405 1.44 10.56 -14.48
C TYR A 405 1.45 10.39 -16.00
N GLU A 406 1.95 11.40 -16.73
CA GLU A 406 2.02 11.39 -18.19
C GLU A 406 2.90 10.25 -18.74
N ARG A 407 4.02 9.97 -18.07
CA ARG A 407 4.95 8.88 -18.43
C ARG A 407 4.47 7.49 -17.98
N ARG A 408 3.30 7.40 -17.34
CA ARG A 408 2.71 6.17 -16.79
C ARG A 408 3.67 5.46 -15.82
N LEU A 409 4.13 6.18 -14.81
CA LEU A 409 4.99 5.69 -13.72
C LEU A 409 4.16 5.46 -12.45
N PRO A 410 3.29 4.44 -12.40
CA PRO A 410 2.20 4.36 -11.42
C PRO A 410 2.67 4.30 -9.96
N SER A 411 3.82 3.68 -9.69
CA SER A 411 4.35 3.58 -8.33
C SER A 411 4.80 4.95 -7.84
N LEU A 412 5.49 5.71 -8.69
CA LEU A 412 5.92 7.07 -8.39
C LEU A 412 4.76 8.07 -8.38
N THR A 413 3.86 7.99 -9.37
CA THR A 413 2.64 8.81 -9.45
C THR A 413 1.85 8.75 -8.16
N MET A 414 1.60 7.54 -7.63
CA MET A 414 0.82 7.40 -6.40
C MET A 414 1.56 7.98 -5.19
N GLN A 415 2.89 7.77 -5.08
CA GLN A 415 3.70 8.36 -4.02
C GLN A 415 3.65 9.90 -4.05
N LEU A 416 3.80 10.49 -5.23
CA LEU A 416 3.76 11.95 -5.41
C LEU A 416 2.35 12.51 -5.22
N ALA A 417 1.30 11.78 -5.61
CA ALA A 417 -0.09 12.17 -5.35
C ALA A 417 -0.35 12.29 -3.85
N HIS A 418 0.15 11.34 -3.05
CA HIS A 418 0.10 11.45 -1.59
C HIS A 418 0.91 12.65 -1.06
N ALA A 419 2.04 13.01 -1.69
CA ALA A 419 2.91 14.11 -1.23
C ALA A 419 2.43 15.52 -1.58
N VAL A 420 1.63 15.67 -2.65
CA VAL A 420 0.96 16.93 -3.01
C VAL A 420 -0.16 17.25 -2.02
N GLY A 421 -0.75 16.23 -1.40
CA GLY A 421 -1.72 16.36 -0.31
C GLY A 421 -3.18 16.28 -0.78
N HIS A 422 -4.08 16.20 0.20
CA HIS A 422 -5.50 15.88 0.00
C HIS A 422 -6.42 16.94 0.60
N LYS A 423 -6.14 18.23 0.36
CA LYS A 423 -7.17 19.24 0.65
C LYS A 423 -8.33 19.03 -0.32
N ALA A 424 -9.55 19.34 0.12
CA ALA A 424 -10.73 19.24 -0.73
C ALA A 424 -10.50 20.03 -2.04
N GLY A 425 -10.54 19.33 -3.17
CA GLY A 425 -10.27 19.88 -4.52
C GLY A 425 -8.84 19.70 -5.04
N ASP A 426 -7.83 19.50 -4.18
CA ASP A 426 -6.41 19.44 -4.58
C ASP A 426 -5.91 18.00 -4.85
N ALA A 427 -6.65 16.97 -4.42
CA ALA A 427 -6.27 15.57 -4.61
C ALA A 427 -6.62 15.11 -6.04
N TYR A 428 -5.64 14.84 -6.88
CA TYR A 428 -5.88 14.17 -8.16
C TYR A 428 -6.19 12.69 -7.92
N ASP A 429 -7.48 12.32 -7.83
CA ASP A 429 -7.89 10.91 -7.66
C ASP A 429 -7.41 10.05 -8.84
N ALA A 430 -7.31 10.64 -10.05
CA ALA A 430 -6.67 10.00 -11.21
C ALA A 430 -5.24 9.53 -10.90
N ALA A 431 -4.48 10.30 -10.10
CA ALA A 431 -3.11 9.97 -9.71
C ALA A 431 -3.01 9.11 -8.43
N LEU A 432 -4.03 9.11 -7.57
CA LEU A 432 -4.13 8.20 -6.41
C LEU A 432 -4.53 6.77 -6.82
N TYR A 433 -5.18 6.65 -7.97
CA TYR A 433 -5.60 5.39 -8.58
C TYR A 433 -5.09 5.29 -10.04
N PRO A 434 -3.76 5.31 -10.25
CA PRO A 434 -3.19 5.31 -11.59
C PRO A 434 -3.47 3.98 -12.29
N SER A 435 -3.50 4.02 -13.63
CA SER A 435 -3.53 2.81 -14.43
C SER A 435 -2.12 2.22 -14.58
N MET A 436 -2.03 0.88 -14.65
CA MET A 436 -0.77 0.20 -14.86
C MET A 436 -0.43 0.22 -16.37
N PRO A 437 0.83 0.48 -16.76
CA PRO A 437 1.23 0.48 -18.17
C PRO A 437 1.35 -0.95 -18.74
N TRP A 438 1.41 -1.96 -17.87
CA TRP A 438 1.57 -3.36 -18.26
C TRP A 438 0.22 -4.00 -18.58
N SER A 439 0.23 -4.91 -19.56
CA SER A 439 -0.91 -5.78 -19.86
C SER A 439 -0.44 -7.24 -19.84
N PRO A 440 -1.25 -8.20 -19.39
CA PRO A 440 -0.93 -9.61 -19.54
C PRO A 440 -0.76 -9.96 -21.02
N ASN A 441 0.20 -10.83 -21.36
CA ASN A 441 0.50 -11.20 -22.75
C ASN A 441 -0.72 -11.76 -23.51
N GLN A 442 -1.61 -12.45 -22.81
CA GLN A 442 -2.83 -13.03 -23.38
C GLN A 442 -4.06 -12.12 -23.23
N GLY A 443 -3.85 -10.85 -22.89
CA GLY A 443 -4.90 -9.91 -22.55
C GLY A 443 -5.53 -10.16 -21.16
N PHE A 444 -6.47 -9.30 -20.79
CA PHE A 444 -7.16 -9.38 -19.51
C PHE A 444 -8.25 -10.46 -19.55
N ARG A 445 -8.17 -11.45 -18.64
CA ARG A 445 -9.22 -12.48 -18.44
C ARG A 445 -10.17 -12.15 -17.27
N ILE A 446 -9.81 -11.18 -16.45
CA ILE A 446 -10.62 -10.64 -15.35
C ILE A 446 -10.76 -9.14 -15.54
N ASP A 447 -11.72 -8.53 -14.85
CA ASP A 447 -11.92 -7.09 -14.87
C ASP A 447 -10.61 -6.33 -14.60
N ARG A 448 -10.31 -5.36 -15.48
CA ARG A 448 -9.06 -4.60 -15.44
C ARG A 448 -8.94 -3.82 -14.13
N ALA A 449 -10.01 -3.17 -13.68
CA ALA A 449 -10.00 -2.38 -12.45
C ALA A 449 -9.76 -3.25 -11.22
N LEU A 450 -10.32 -4.46 -11.18
CA LEU A 450 -10.05 -5.44 -10.12
C LEU A 450 -8.56 -5.82 -10.06
N LEU A 451 -7.94 -6.15 -11.21
CA LEU A 451 -6.51 -6.48 -11.24
C LEU A 451 -5.65 -5.29 -10.76
N HIS A 452 -5.97 -4.08 -11.22
CA HIS A 452 -5.27 -2.86 -10.80
C HIS A 452 -5.41 -2.61 -9.29
N ALA A 453 -6.60 -2.84 -8.72
CA ALA A 453 -6.85 -2.69 -7.29
C ALA A 453 -5.99 -3.66 -6.47
N ILE A 454 -5.84 -4.91 -6.94
CA ILE A 454 -4.96 -5.90 -6.31
C ILE A 454 -3.50 -5.44 -6.40
N VAL A 455 -3.00 -5.07 -7.58
CA VAL A 455 -1.63 -4.59 -7.75
C VAL A 455 -1.33 -3.37 -6.87
N ARG A 456 -2.27 -2.42 -6.80
CA ARG A 456 -2.17 -1.25 -5.92
C ARG A 456 -2.04 -1.64 -4.45
N GLN A 457 -2.85 -2.60 -4.00
CA GLN A 457 -2.88 -3.04 -2.61
C GLN A 457 -1.64 -3.86 -2.23
N GLU A 458 -1.17 -4.73 -3.13
CA GLU A 458 -0.08 -5.67 -2.87
C GLU A 458 1.30 -5.01 -2.98
N SER A 459 1.55 -4.28 -4.07
CA SER A 459 2.88 -3.75 -4.38
C SER A 459 2.93 -2.24 -4.54
N ARG A 460 1.78 -1.55 -4.50
CA ARG A 460 1.69 -0.14 -4.85
C ARG A 460 2.24 0.13 -6.26
N PHE A 461 2.04 -0.82 -7.18
CA PHE A 461 2.59 -0.84 -8.54
C PHE A 461 4.12 -0.94 -8.64
N ASN A 462 4.82 -1.25 -7.55
CA ASN A 462 6.26 -1.47 -7.59
C ASN A 462 6.57 -2.88 -8.13
N ALA A 463 7.03 -2.96 -9.37
CA ALA A 463 7.38 -4.22 -10.02
C ALA A 463 8.59 -4.95 -9.37
N SER A 464 9.44 -4.23 -8.62
CA SER A 464 10.58 -4.80 -7.89
C SER A 464 10.28 -5.08 -6.41
N ALA A 465 9.02 -4.97 -5.98
CA ALA A 465 8.63 -5.20 -4.60
C ALA A 465 8.94 -6.63 -4.15
N GLU A 466 9.59 -6.76 -2.99
CA GLU A 466 9.92 -8.05 -2.36
C GLU A 466 9.60 -8.01 -0.86
N ASN A 467 8.84 -9.00 -0.40
CA ASN A 467 8.62 -9.24 1.01
C ASN A 467 9.71 -10.17 1.56
N LYS A 468 10.65 -9.62 2.33
CA LYS A 468 11.78 -10.38 2.90
C LYS A 468 11.37 -11.52 3.85
N SER A 469 10.19 -11.46 4.46
CA SER A 469 9.75 -12.48 5.41
C SER A 469 9.11 -13.68 4.72
N SER A 470 8.34 -13.44 3.67
CA SER A 470 7.58 -14.49 2.97
C SER A 470 8.21 -14.89 1.64
N GLY A 471 9.07 -14.04 1.06
CA GLY A 471 9.60 -14.19 -0.30
C GLY A 471 8.61 -13.77 -1.39
N ALA A 472 7.48 -13.16 -1.05
CA ALA A 472 6.52 -12.67 -2.03
C ALA A 472 7.15 -11.58 -2.92
N THR A 473 6.96 -11.66 -4.23
CA THR A 473 7.63 -10.76 -5.19
C THR A 473 6.73 -10.18 -6.27
N GLY A 474 7.14 -9.04 -6.81
CA GLY A 474 6.55 -8.40 -7.97
C GLY A 474 5.24 -7.67 -7.70
N LEU A 475 4.57 -7.28 -8.79
CA LEU A 475 3.36 -6.46 -8.79
C LEU A 475 2.21 -7.03 -7.97
N MET A 476 2.10 -8.35 -7.93
CA MET A 476 1.00 -9.08 -7.26
C MET A 476 1.46 -9.81 -6.00
N GLN A 477 2.71 -9.62 -5.56
CA GLN A 477 3.29 -10.26 -4.38
C GLN A 477 3.06 -11.79 -4.37
N LEU A 478 3.41 -12.45 -5.48
CA LEU A 478 3.28 -13.90 -5.57
C LEU A 478 4.38 -14.57 -4.73
N MET A 479 3.98 -15.55 -3.93
CA MET A 479 4.89 -16.41 -3.18
C MET A 479 5.64 -17.33 -4.17
N PRO A 480 6.93 -17.64 -3.96
CA PRO A 480 7.69 -18.49 -4.88
C PRO A 480 7.06 -19.87 -5.10
N GLN A 481 6.54 -20.49 -4.02
CA GLN A 481 5.84 -21.77 -4.12
C GLN A 481 4.57 -21.67 -4.96
N THR A 482 3.79 -20.59 -4.81
CA THR A 482 2.59 -20.33 -5.63
C THR A 482 2.98 -20.07 -7.09
N ALA A 483 4.04 -19.32 -7.34
CA ALA A 483 4.52 -19.03 -8.68
C ALA A 483 4.93 -20.31 -9.42
N ASN A 484 5.70 -21.19 -8.76
CA ASN A 484 6.08 -22.49 -9.33
C ASN A 484 4.85 -23.36 -9.62
N PHE A 485 3.92 -23.47 -8.65
CA PHE A 485 2.69 -24.23 -8.84
C PHE A 485 1.87 -23.72 -10.04
N VAL A 486 1.77 -22.40 -10.21
CA VAL A 486 1.04 -21.81 -11.34
C VAL A 486 1.79 -21.98 -12.66
N ALA A 487 3.12 -21.88 -12.67
CA ALA A 487 3.94 -22.07 -13.87
C ALA A 487 3.81 -23.49 -14.45
N ASP A 488 3.61 -24.49 -13.60
CA ASP A 488 3.42 -25.89 -13.99
C ASP A 488 2.00 -26.20 -14.48
N THR A 489 1.07 -25.24 -14.48
CA THR A 489 -0.29 -25.44 -15.01
C THR A 489 -0.37 -25.20 -16.52
N ASP A 490 -1.25 -25.94 -17.21
CA ASP A 490 -1.49 -25.88 -18.66
C ASP A 490 -1.80 -24.49 -19.23
N ILE A 491 -2.05 -23.49 -18.38
CA ILE A 491 -2.30 -22.09 -18.75
C ILE A 491 -1.03 -21.39 -19.25
N PHE A 492 0.16 -21.86 -18.84
CA PHE A 492 1.46 -21.25 -19.17
C PHE A 492 2.36 -22.12 -20.07
N VAL A 493 1.92 -23.34 -20.42
CA VAL A 493 2.69 -24.31 -21.23
C VAL A 493 2.35 -24.22 -22.74
N ALA A 494 1.61 -23.19 -23.17
CA ALA A 494 1.17 -23.02 -24.56
C ALA A 494 2.12 -22.15 -25.41
#